data_AF-A0A3S4GBZ7-F1
#
_entry.id   AF-A0A3S4GBZ7-F1
#
_cell.length_a   1.000
_cell.length_b   1.000
_cell.length_c   1.000
_cell.angle_alpha   90.00
_cell.angle_beta   90.00
_cell.angle_gamma   90.00
#
_symmetry.space_group_name_H-M   'P 1'
#
loop_
_entity.id
_entity.type
_entity.pdbx_description
1 polymer ?
#
loop_
_entity_poly.entity_id
_entity_poly.type
_entity_poly.pdbx_seq_one_letter_code
_entity_poly.pdbx_strand_id
1 'polypeptide(L)'
;MVEPDDDERLRVQSELGQSLATRPELEDIEASARFFEDEDGLHIHSFFFFEDAEDHAGNSTVAFTIRDGRLFTLRERELPAFRLYRMRARSQAMVDGNAYELLLDLFETKIEQLADEIENIYSDLEKLSRVIMEGHQGDEYDEALSTLAELEDIGWKVRLCLMDTQRALNFLVRKARLPGGQLEQGA
;
A
#
# COMPACT_ATOMS: atom_id res chain seq x y z
N MET A 1 5.55 -1.74 -12.36
CA MET A 1 6.98 -1.47 -12.59
C MET A 1 7.66 -1.26 -11.26
N VAL A 2 8.92 -1.63 -11.16
CA VAL A 2 9.69 -1.65 -9.91
C VAL A 2 10.99 -0.92 -10.18
N GLU A 3 11.18 0.22 -9.53
CA GLU A 3 12.35 1.09 -9.76
C GLU A 3 12.69 1.26 -11.25
N PRO A 4 11.73 1.66 -12.10
CA PRO A 4 11.97 1.68 -13.52
C PRO A 4 13.02 2.72 -13.89
N ASP A 5 13.88 2.34 -14.83
CA ASP A 5 14.84 3.26 -15.45
C ASP A 5 14.16 4.20 -16.45
N ASP A 6 14.93 5.16 -16.96
CA ASP A 6 14.43 6.17 -17.89
C ASP A 6 13.97 5.56 -19.23
N ASP A 7 14.60 4.46 -19.67
CA ASP A 7 14.23 3.77 -20.92
C ASP A 7 12.87 3.07 -20.77
N GLU A 8 12.63 2.39 -19.65
CA GLU A 8 11.34 1.78 -19.33
C GLU A 8 10.24 2.82 -19.18
N ARG A 9 10.52 3.95 -18.52
CA ARG A 9 9.59 5.09 -18.41
C ARG A 9 9.26 5.67 -19.80
N LEU A 10 10.26 5.92 -20.63
CA LEU A 10 10.08 6.46 -21.98
C LEU A 10 9.28 5.49 -22.86
N ARG A 11 9.49 4.19 -22.68
CA ARG A 11 8.74 3.16 -23.39
C ARG A 11 7.25 3.20 -23.04
N VAL A 12 6.90 3.29 -21.76
CA VAL A 12 5.50 3.42 -21.32
C VAL A 12 4.86 4.71 -21.87
N GLN A 13 5.59 5.82 -21.83
CA GLN A 13 5.12 7.09 -22.38
C GLN A 13 4.86 7.01 -23.88
N SER A 14 5.79 6.44 -24.65
CA SER A 14 5.71 6.41 -26.11
C SER A 14 4.72 5.38 -26.65
N GLU A 15 4.60 4.21 -26.02
CA GLU A 15 3.71 3.15 -26.47
C GLU A 15 2.27 3.30 -25.94
N LEU A 16 2.10 3.83 -24.72
CA LEU A 16 0.81 3.86 -24.02
C LEU A 16 0.31 5.28 -23.72
N GLY A 17 1.10 6.32 -24.01
CA GLY A 17 0.74 7.71 -23.72
C GLY A 17 0.73 8.07 -22.25
N GLN A 18 1.27 7.20 -21.38
CA GLN A 18 1.13 7.33 -19.93
C GLN A 18 2.38 7.96 -19.29
N SER A 19 2.20 9.14 -18.69
CA SER A 19 3.20 9.71 -17.78
C SER A 19 3.15 8.98 -16.44
N LEU A 20 4.31 8.67 -15.89
CA LEU A 20 4.45 8.01 -14.58
C LEU A 20 4.96 9.00 -13.55
N ALA A 21 4.37 8.97 -12.35
CA ALA A 21 4.79 9.79 -11.22
C ALA A 21 6.32 9.73 -11.01
N THR A 22 6.89 10.86 -10.64
CA THR A 22 8.29 11.03 -10.25
C THR A 22 8.51 10.59 -8.81
N ARG A 23 9.76 10.32 -8.42
CA ARG A 23 10.06 9.92 -7.03
C ARG A 23 9.59 10.96 -5.99
N PRO A 24 9.83 12.27 -6.16
CA PRO A 24 9.34 13.28 -5.21
C PRO A 24 7.83 13.26 -5.02
N GLU A 25 7.04 13.05 -6.08
CA GLU A 25 5.58 12.98 -5.99
C GLU A 25 5.07 11.76 -5.20
N LEU A 26 5.88 10.71 -5.04
CA LEU A 26 5.56 9.56 -4.20
C LEU A 26 5.79 9.83 -2.70
N GLU A 27 6.57 10.86 -2.37
CA GLU A 27 6.85 11.29 -0.99
C GLU A 27 5.76 12.23 -0.45
N ASP A 28 4.97 12.85 -1.32
CA ASP A 28 3.88 13.74 -0.92
C ASP A 28 2.81 12.99 -0.10
N ILE A 29 2.38 13.62 1.00
CA ILE A 29 1.44 13.03 1.98
C ILE A 29 0.05 13.69 1.94
N GLU A 30 -0.06 14.81 1.25
CA GLU A 30 -1.29 15.58 1.10
C GLU A 30 -2.36 14.77 0.37
N ALA A 31 -3.61 14.90 0.81
CA ALA A 31 -4.74 14.19 0.18
C ALA A 31 -4.82 14.46 -1.33
N SER A 32 -4.60 15.71 -1.73
CA SER A 32 -4.68 16.18 -3.11
C SER A 32 -3.53 15.69 -3.98
N ALA A 33 -2.38 15.36 -3.39
CA ALA A 33 -1.23 14.79 -4.11
C ALA A 33 -1.27 13.26 -4.20
N ARG A 34 -2.17 12.61 -3.43
CA ARG A 34 -2.30 11.15 -3.39
C ARG A 34 -3.55 10.62 -4.06
N PHE A 35 -4.65 11.36 -4.03
CA PHE A 35 -5.94 10.91 -4.56
C PHE A 35 -6.54 11.98 -5.45
N PHE A 36 -6.31 11.86 -6.75
CA PHE A 36 -6.69 12.88 -7.73
C PHE A 36 -6.98 12.28 -9.10
N GLU A 37 -7.48 13.11 -10.00
CA GLU A 37 -7.76 12.77 -11.39
C GLU A 37 -7.30 13.94 -12.25
N ASP A 38 -6.59 13.65 -13.32
CA ASP A 38 -6.10 14.63 -14.29
C ASP A 38 -6.14 14.04 -15.72
N GLU A 39 -5.43 14.67 -16.66
CA GLU A 39 -5.36 14.20 -18.06
C GLU A 39 -4.71 12.83 -18.26
N ASP A 40 -3.91 12.38 -17.29
CA ASP A 40 -3.22 11.09 -17.26
C ASP A 40 -4.02 10.01 -16.51
N GLY A 41 -5.23 10.33 -16.03
CA GLY A 41 -6.22 9.39 -15.53
C GLY A 41 -6.50 9.51 -14.04
N LEU A 42 -6.97 8.40 -13.46
CA LEU A 42 -7.29 8.31 -12.04
C LEU A 42 -6.06 7.87 -11.25
N HIS A 43 -5.60 8.68 -10.30
CA HIS A 43 -4.40 8.42 -9.50
C HIS A 43 -4.74 8.10 -8.05
N ILE A 44 -4.13 7.03 -7.56
CA ILE A 44 -4.21 6.58 -6.16
C ILE A 44 -2.80 6.26 -5.70
N HIS A 45 -2.21 7.09 -4.85
CA HIS A 45 -0.95 6.81 -4.18
C HIS A 45 -1.28 6.23 -2.81
N SER A 46 -0.90 4.98 -2.59
CA SER A 46 -1.24 4.29 -1.35
C SER A 46 -0.04 3.61 -0.72
N PHE A 47 0.02 3.63 0.61
CA PHE A 47 1.01 2.89 1.36
C PHE A 47 0.78 1.38 1.25
N PHE A 48 1.89 0.66 1.16
CA PHE A 48 1.98 -0.78 1.28
C PHE A 48 3.04 -1.13 2.32
N PHE A 49 2.64 -1.97 3.27
CA PHE A 49 3.50 -2.45 4.33
C PHE A 49 4.55 -3.45 3.80
N PHE A 50 5.74 -3.42 4.38
CA PHE A 50 6.81 -4.37 4.13
C PHE A 50 7.75 -4.43 5.35
N GLU A 51 8.59 -5.47 5.39
CA GLU A 51 9.76 -5.55 6.27
C GLU A 51 11.02 -5.51 5.40
N ASP A 52 12.04 -4.77 5.84
CA ASP A 52 13.31 -4.71 5.13
C ASP A 52 14.22 -5.92 5.44
N ALA A 53 15.48 -5.86 5.00
CA ALA A 53 16.43 -6.96 5.18
C ALA A 53 16.94 -7.10 6.63
N GLU A 54 16.67 -6.11 7.48
CA GLU A 54 17.03 -6.07 8.90
C GLU A 54 15.79 -6.30 9.78
N ASP A 55 14.71 -6.83 9.20
CA ASP A 55 13.41 -7.08 9.86
C ASP A 55 12.74 -5.80 10.40
N HIS A 56 13.11 -4.62 9.90
CA HIS A 56 12.42 -3.39 10.26
C HIS A 56 11.18 -3.18 9.39
N ALA A 57 10.04 -2.96 10.05
CA ALA A 57 8.81 -2.61 9.38
C ALA A 57 8.93 -1.30 8.59
N GLY A 58 8.15 -1.16 7.53
CA GLY A 58 8.13 0.02 6.68
C GLY A 58 6.86 0.16 5.87
N ASN A 59 6.63 1.37 5.37
CA ASN A 59 5.59 1.66 4.38
C ASN A 59 6.24 2.22 3.12
N SER A 60 5.93 1.64 1.97
CA SER A 60 6.35 2.16 0.67
C SER A 60 5.12 2.66 -0.09
N THR A 61 5.18 3.89 -0.62
CA THR A 61 4.13 4.42 -1.49
C THR A 61 4.15 3.66 -2.81
N VAL A 62 2.97 3.21 -3.23
CA VAL A 62 2.73 2.69 -4.57
C VAL A 62 1.77 3.64 -5.28
N ALA A 63 2.20 4.15 -6.44
CA ALA A 63 1.33 4.93 -7.32
C ALA A 63 0.57 3.98 -8.25
N PHE A 64 -0.75 4.00 -8.12
CA PHE A 64 -1.68 3.36 -9.03
C PHE A 64 -2.27 4.41 -9.96
N THR A 65 -2.25 4.15 -11.26
CA THR A 65 -2.93 4.98 -12.25
C THR A 65 -3.85 4.12 -13.09
N ILE A 66 -5.11 4.51 -13.22
CA ILE A 66 -6.07 3.86 -14.13
C ILE A 66 -6.39 4.83 -15.28
N ARG A 67 -6.11 4.39 -16.50
CA ARG A 67 -6.39 5.12 -17.74
C ARG A 67 -6.74 4.15 -18.86
N ASP A 68 -7.76 4.47 -19.65
CA ASP A 68 -8.21 3.68 -20.80
C ASP A 68 -8.39 2.17 -20.48
N GLY A 69 -8.94 1.88 -19.30
CA GLY A 69 -9.17 0.51 -18.83
C GLY A 69 -7.92 -0.28 -18.44
N ARG A 70 -6.73 0.36 -18.40
CA ARG A 70 -5.46 -0.26 -17.96
C ARG A 70 -5.08 0.23 -16.57
N LEU A 71 -4.50 -0.66 -15.78
CA LEU A 71 -3.89 -0.34 -14.50
C LEU A 71 -2.38 -0.25 -14.63
N PHE A 72 -1.82 0.88 -14.22
CA PHE A 72 -0.39 1.08 -14.04
C PHE A 72 -0.08 1.04 -12.55
N THR A 73 1.01 0.37 -12.19
CA THR A 73 1.52 0.35 -10.81
C THR A 73 2.99 0.74 -10.83
N LEU A 74 3.37 1.75 -10.07
CA LEU A 74 4.74 2.22 -9.90
C LEU A 74 5.13 2.09 -8.43
N ARG A 75 6.26 1.43 -8.17
CA ARG A 75 6.76 1.17 -6.81
C ARG A 75 8.28 1.17 -6.77
N GLU A 76 8.84 1.49 -5.61
CA GLU A 76 10.29 1.58 -5.37
C GLU A 76 10.92 0.28 -4.88
N ARG A 77 10.13 -0.76 -4.64
CA ARG A 77 10.63 -2.04 -4.15
C ARG A 77 9.66 -3.18 -4.42
N GLU A 78 10.15 -4.41 -4.30
CA GLU A 78 9.29 -5.61 -4.17
C GLU A 78 8.47 -5.54 -2.89
N LEU A 79 7.19 -5.92 -2.99
CA LEU A 79 6.23 -5.85 -1.89
C LEU A 79 5.56 -7.21 -1.69
N PRO A 80 5.37 -7.65 -0.42
CA PRO A 80 4.73 -8.92 -0.12
C PRO A 80 3.35 -9.08 -0.77
N ALA A 81 2.50 -8.04 -0.73
CA ALA A 81 1.15 -8.09 -1.31
C ALA A 81 1.17 -8.34 -2.82
N PHE A 82 2.06 -7.65 -3.55
CA PHE A 82 2.22 -7.83 -4.99
C PHE A 82 2.74 -9.23 -5.34
N ARG A 83 3.67 -9.76 -4.54
CA ARG A 83 4.21 -11.11 -4.73
C ARG A 83 3.12 -12.17 -4.51
N LEU A 84 2.34 -12.02 -3.43
CA LEU A 84 1.25 -12.94 -3.09
C LEU A 84 0.13 -12.90 -4.14
N TYR A 85 -0.30 -11.71 -4.55
CA TYR A 85 -1.32 -11.56 -5.59
C TYR A 85 -0.87 -12.17 -6.93
N ARG A 86 0.36 -11.88 -7.38
CA ARG A 86 0.93 -12.49 -8.60
C ARG A 86 0.97 -14.02 -8.55
N MET A 87 1.21 -14.60 -7.39
CA MET A 87 1.18 -16.05 -7.21
C MET A 87 -0.24 -16.60 -7.40
N ARG A 88 -1.23 -15.96 -6.77
CA ARG A 88 -2.66 -16.35 -6.83
C ARG A 88 -3.28 -16.17 -8.22
N ALA A 89 -2.96 -15.06 -8.88
CA ALA A 89 -3.45 -14.71 -10.22
C ALA A 89 -3.06 -15.73 -11.31
N ARG A 90 -2.09 -16.63 -11.06
CA ARG A 90 -1.74 -17.73 -11.97
C ARG A 90 -2.80 -18.83 -12.03
N SER A 91 -3.62 -18.96 -11.00
CA SER A 91 -4.58 -20.05 -10.83
C SER A 91 -6.01 -19.59 -10.54
N GLN A 92 -6.21 -18.29 -10.29
CA GLN A 92 -7.53 -17.69 -10.05
C GLN A 92 -7.91 -16.77 -11.21
N ALA A 93 -9.13 -16.94 -11.71
CA ALA A 93 -9.70 -16.03 -12.69
C ALA A 93 -10.37 -14.85 -11.97
N MET A 94 -10.22 -13.66 -12.56
CA MET A 94 -10.99 -12.48 -12.18
C MET A 94 -12.46 -12.67 -12.58
N VAL A 95 -13.38 -12.03 -11.85
CA VAL A 95 -14.82 -12.09 -12.07
C VAL A 95 -15.22 -11.23 -13.27
N ASP A 96 -14.88 -9.94 -13.24
CA ASP A 96 -15.22 -8.97 -14.29
C ASP A 96 -14.06 -8.70 -15.25
N GLY A 97 -12.82 -8.93 -14.81
CA GLY A 97 -11.61 -8.82 -15.62
C GLY A 97 -11.22 -7.38 -15.98
N ASN A 98 -11.38 -6.43 -15.05
CA ASN A 98 -11.09 -5.01 -15.29
C ASN A 98 -10.05 -4.39 -14.32
N ALA A 99 -9.53 -3.22 -14.68
CA ALA A 99 -8.49 -2.52 -13.91
C ALA A 99 -8.89 -2.14 -12.48
N TYR A 100 -10.18 -1.85 -12.24
CA TYR A 100 -10.68 -1.52 -10.90
C TYR A 100 -10.73 -2.76 -10.02
N GLU A 101 -11.20 -3.89 -10.56
CA GLU A 101 -11.16 -5.17 -9.86
C GLU A 101 -9.72 -5.55 -9.48
N LEU A 102 -8.77 -5.43 -10.41
CA LEU A 102 -7.36 -5.70 -10.14
C LEU A 102 -6.77 -4.80 -9.03
N LEU A 103 -7.14 -3.51 -9.01
CA LEU A 103 -6.73 -2.59 -7.94
C LEU A 103 -7.32 -3.02 -6.59
N LEU A 104 -8.60 -3.39 -6.57
CA LEU A 104 -9.29 -3.81 -5.35
C LEU A 104 -8.76 -5.15 -4.83
N ASP A 105 -8.43 -6.11 -5.70
CA ASP A 105 -7.80 -7.37 -5.31
C ASP A 105 -6.44 -7.15 -4.63
N LEU A 106 -5.65 -6.19 -5.13
CA LEU A 106 -4.37 -5.81 -4.50
C LEU A 106 -4.60 -5.17 -3.13
N PHE A 107 -5.68 -4.40 -2.96
CA PHE A 107 -6.06 -3.87 -1.66
C PHE A 107 -6.57 -4.97 -0.72
N GLU A 108 -7.34 -5.95 -1.21
CA GLU A 108 -7.79 -7.10 -0.41
C GLU A 108 -6.59 -7.91 0.08
N THR A 109 -5.64 -8.21 -0.81
CA THR A 109 -4.39 -8.90 -0.45
C THR A 109 -3.58 -8.10 0.58
N LYS A 110 -3.54 -6.77 0.46
CA LYS A 110 -2.91 -5.89 1.45
C LYS A 110 -3.62 -5.97 2.81
N ILE A 111 -4.95 -5.92 2.85
CA ILE A 111 -5.72 -5.98 4.10
C ILE A 111 -5.54 -7.34 4.79
N GLU A 112 -5.51 -8.44 4.03
CA GLU A 112 -5.21 -9.78 4.56
C GLU A 112 -3.85 -9.80 5.27
N GLN A 113 -2.80 -9.29 4.63
CA GLN A 113 -1.47 -9.22 5.24
C GLN A 113 -1.43 -8.33 6.49
N LEU A 114 -2.08 -7.17 6.46
CA LEU A 114 -2.14 -6.29 7.63
C LEU A 114 -2.92 -6.94 8.79
N ALA A 115 -3.90 -7.80 8.51
CA ALA A 115 -4.59 -8.55 9.53
C ALA A 115 -3.66 -9.59 10.18
N ASP A 116 -2.89 -10.32 9.36
CA ASP A 116 -1.87 -11.27 9.86
C ASP A 116 -0.85 -10.56 10.77
N GLU A 117 -0.38 -9.37 10.40
CA GLU A 117 0.55 -8.60 11.25
C GLU A 117 -0.07 -8.20 12.60
N ILE A 118 -1.35 -7.82 12.61
CA ILE A 118 -2.06 -7.51 13.84
C ILE A 118 -2.18 -8.76 14.72
N GLU A 119 -2.47 -9.92 14.14
CA GLU A 119 -2.54 -11.19 14.87
C GLU A 119 -1.18 -11.56 15.50
N ASN A 120 -0.09 -11.37 14.77
CA ASN A 120 1.28 -11.58 15.27
C ASN A 120 1.58 -10.65 16.45
N ILE A 121 1.30 -9.35 16.32
CA ILE A 121 1.49 -8.37 17.40
C ILE A 121 0.77 -8.79 18.67
N TYR A 122 -0.51 -9.21 18.56
CA TYR A 122 -1.26 -9.64 19.74
C TYR A 122 -0.68 -10.91 20.39
N SER A 123 -0.21 -11.86 19.58
CA SER A 123 0.41 -13.09 20.07
C SER A 123 1.72 -12.81 20.82
N ASP A 124 2.54 -11.90 20.30
CA ASP A 124 3.83 -11.56 20.90
C ASP A 124 3.67 -10.65 22.11
N LEU A 125 2.70 -9.73 22.10
CA LEU A 125 2.36 -8.92 23.26
C LEU A 125 1.84 -9.77 24.44
N GLU A 126 1.10 -10.84 24.18
CA GLU A 126 0.66 -11.79 25.22
C GLU A 126 1.86 -12.52 25.86
N LYS A 127 2.86 -12.92 25.06
CA LYS A 127 4.10 -13.52 25.60
C LYS A 127 4.89 -12.50 26.42
N LEU A 128 5.08 -11.30 25.88
CA LEU A 128 5.79 -10.20 26.53
C LEU A 128 5.15 -9.79 27.86
N SER A 129 3.80 -9.76 27.91
CA SER A 129 3.04 -9.48 29.12
C SER A 129 3.42 -10.42 30.27
N ARG A 130 3.62 -11.71 30.00
CA ARG A 130 4.02 -12.70 31.03
C ARG A 130 5.44 -12.44 31.55
N VAL A 131 6.38 -12.14 30.65
CA VAL A 131 7.77 -11.80 31.01
C VAL A 131 7.81 -10.62 31.97
N ILE A 132 7.05 -9.55 31.67
CA ILE A 132 6.96 -8.34 32.51
C ILE A 132 6.33 -8.66 33.88
N MET A 133 5.29 -9.50 33.93
CA MET A 133 4.58 -9.84 35.17
C MET A 133 5.36 -10.77 36.10
N GLU A 134 6.22 -11.64 35.55
CA GLU A 134 7.08 -12.53 36.32
C GLU A 134 8.20 -11.77 37.07
N GLY A 135 8.43 -10.50 36.73
CA GLY A 135 9.25 -9.58 37.53
C GLY A 135 10.74 -9.91 37.52
N HIS A 136 11.23 -10.51 36.44
CA HIS A 136 12.66 -10.73 36.20
C HIS A 136 13.44 -9.41 36.27
N GLN A 137 14.75 -9.38 36.59
CA GLN A 137 15.53 -8.13 36.68
C GLN A 137 16.78 -8.21 35.82
N GLY A 138 17.26 -7.06 35.32
CA GLY A 138 18.45 -6.98 34.48
C GLY A 138 18.12 -7.14 33.00
N ASP A 139 18.96 -7.90 32.28
CA ASP A 139 18.95 -8.00 30.81
C ASP A 139 17.58 -8.39 30.21
N GLU A 140 16.80 -9.23 30.90
CA GLU A 140 15.46 -9.64 30.43
C GLU A 140 14.43 -8.48 30.38
N TYR A 141 14.59 -7.44 31.21
CA TYR A 141 13.74 -6.25 31.13
C TYR A 141 14.13 -5.34 29.96
N ASP A 142 15.42 -5.26 29.63
CA ASP A 142 15.90 -4.47 28.51
C ASP A 142 15.44 -5.09 27.18
N GLU A 143 15.52 -6.43 27.06
CA GLU A 143 14.94 -7.17 25.94
C GLU A 143 13.43 -6.94 25.84
N ALA A 144 12.70 -7.01 26.96
CA ALA A 144 11.26 -6.76 26.97
C ALA A 144 10.89 -5.35 26.50
N LEU A 145 11.67 -4.33 26.87
CA LEU A 145 11.47 -2.95 26.39
C LEU A 145 11.77 -2.81 24.90
N SER A 146 12.82 -3.44 24.40
CA SER A 146 13.14 -3.49 22.97
C SER A 146 12.01 -4.13 22.16
N THR A 147 11.52 -5.29 22.58
CA THR A 147 10.39 -5.96 21.93
C THR A 147 9.12 -5.09 21.97
N LEU A 148 8.84 -4.41 23.09
CA LEU A 148 7.68 -3.53 23.18
C LEU A 148 7.76 -2.38 22.17
N ALA A 149 8.94 -1.78 22.02
CA ALA A 149 9.17 -0.68 21.08
C ALA A 149 9.01 -1.13 19.62
N GLU A 150 9.52 -2.31 19.29
CA GLU A 150 9.37 -2.92 17.97
C GLU A 150 7.90 -3.21 17.63
N LEU A 151 7.17 -3.85 18.54
CA LEU A 151 5.73 -4.13 18.34
C LEU A 151 4.90 -2.85 18.19
N GLU A 152 5.24 -1.78 18.92
CA GLU A 152 4.59 -0.47 18.78
C GLU A 152 4.84 0.13 17.39
N ASP A 153 6.08 0.08 16.90
CA ASP A 153 6.46 0.62 15.60
C ASP A 153 5.78 -0.14 14.44
N ILE A 154 5.73 -1.48 14.50
CA ILE A 154 4.97 -2.31 13.55
C ILE A 154 3.50 -1.88 13.58
N GLY A 155 2.88 -1.83 14.76
CA GLY A 155 1.47 -1.44 14.93
C GLY A 155 1.18 -0.02 14.42
N TRP A 156 2.11 0.91 14.62
CA TRP A 156 2.03 2.28 14.11
C TRP A 156 2.03 2.31 12.58
N LYS A 157 2.96 1.59 11.95
CA LYS A 157 3.08 1.50 10.48
C LYS A 157 1.90 0.80 9.83
N VAL A 158 1.40 -0.28 10.44
CA VAL A 158 0.14 -0.95 10.04
C VAL A 158 -1.02 0.03 10.08
N ARG A 159 -1.17 0.79 11.17
CA ARG A 159 -2.25 1.78 11.30
C ARG A 159 -2.17 2.87 10.24
N LEU A 160 -0.98 3.37 9.92
CA LEU A 160 -0.79 4.33 8.83
C LEU A 160 -1.24 3.75 7.48
N CYS A 161 -0.87 2.50 7.19
CA CYS A 161 -1.25 1.80 5.98
C CYS A 161 -2.78 1.64 5.86
N LEU A 162 -3.44 1.25 6.95
CA LEU A 162 -4.91 1.12 7.02
C LEU A 162 -5.62 2.45 6.80
N MET A 163 -5.18 3.52 7.47
CA MET A 163 -5.79 4.85 7.37
C MET A 163 -5.65 5.44 5.96
N ASP A 164 -4.50 5.26 5.32
CA ASP A 164 -4.27 5.67 3.95
C ASP A 164 -5.16 4.87 2.96
N THR A 165 -5.23 3.55 3.13
CA THR A 165 -6.10 2.68 2.32
C THR A 165 -7.57 3.05 2.47
N GLN A 166 -8.02 3.39 3.69
CA GLN A 166 -9.38 3.86 3.94
C GLN A 166 -9.68 5.17 3.18
N ARG A 167 -8.71 6.11 3.12
CA ARG A 167 -8.86 7.35 2.36
C ARG A 167 -8.93 7.09 0.85
N ALA A 168 -8.08 6.21 0.34
CA ALA A 168 -8.10 5.78 -1.06
C ALA A 168 -9.46 5.17 -1.45
N LEU A 169 -9.97 4.21 -0.67
CA LEU A 169 -11.27 3.58 -0.92
C LEU A 169 -12.42 4.58 -0.83
N ASN A 170 -12.41 5.49 0.14
CA ASN A 170 -13.42 6.54 0.25
C ASN A 170 -13.42 7.47 -0.97
N PHE A 171 -12.24 7.82 -1.49
CA PHE A 171 -12.13 8.61 -2.72
C PHE A 171 -12.69 7.86 -3.92
N LEU A 172 -12.34 6.57 -4.10
CA LEU A 172 -12.85 5.72 -5.17
C LEU A 172 -14.38 5.59 -5.13
N VAL A 173 -14.97 5.35 -3.95
CA VAL A 173 -16.43 5.25 -3.79
C VAL A 173 -17.12 6.58 -4.11
N ARG A 174 -16.55 7.72 -3.70
CA ARG A 174 -17.11 9.04 -4.03
C ARG A 174 -17.07 9.28 -5.54
N LYS A 175 -15.97 8.95 -6.21
CA LYS A 175 -15.82 9.08 -7.66
C LYS A 175 -16.79 8.16 -8.42
N ALA A 176 -16.92 6.90 -8.02
CA ALA A 176 -17.85 5.95 -8.63
C ALA A 176 -19.34 6.37 -8.49
N ARG A 177 -19.68 7.17 -7.47
CA ARG A 177 -21.03 7.69 -7.25
C ARG A 177 -21.31 9.01 -7.97
N LEU A 178 -20.31 9.70 -8.50
CA LEU A 178 -20.53 10.92 -9.26
C LEU A 178 -21.15 10.55 -10.63
N PRO A 179 -22.30 11.12 -11.01
CA PRO A 179 -22.81 10.98 -12.37
C PRO A 179 -21.76 11.50 -13.35
N GLY A 180 -21.48 10.75 -14.42
CA GLY A 180 -20.40 11.05 -15.39
C GLY A 180 -20.51 12.38 -16.17
N GLY A 181 -21.31 13.35 -15.71
CA GLY A 181 -21.54 14.65 -16.35
C GLY A 181 -21.23 15.86 -15.48
N GLN A 182 -20.57 15.73 -14.32
CA GLN A 182 -20.15 16.87 -13.48
C GLN A 182 -18.63 17.10 -13.40
N LEU A 183 -17.83 16.30 -14.12
CA LEU A 183 -16.36 16.44 -14.14
C LEU A 183 -15.86 17.53 -15.10
N GLU A 184 -16.74 18.11 -15.93
CA GLU A 184 -16.37 19.16 -16.92
C GLU A 184 -16.61 20.60 -16.44
N GLN A 185 -17.07 20.84 -15.22
CA GLN A 185 -17.34 22.21 -14.73
C GLN A 185 -16.49 22.54 -13.50
N GLY A 186 -15.22 22.75 -13.76
CA GLY A 186 -14.26 23.36 -12.85
C GLY A 186 -13.03 23.80 -13.64
N ALA A 187 -13.25 24.62 -14.67
CA ALA A 187 -12.21 25.34 -15.40
C ALA A 187 -11.45 26.29 -14.47
#